data_AF-A0A369K2M6-F1
#
_entry.id   AF-A0A369K2M6-F1
#
_cell.length_a   1.000
_cell.length_b   1.000
_cell.length_c   1.000
_cell.angle_alpha   90.00
_cell.angle_beta   90.00
_cell.angle_gamma   90.00
#
_symmetry.space_group_name_H-M   'P 1'
#
loop_
_entity.id
_entity.type
_entity.pdbx_description
1 polymer ?
#
loop_
_entity_poly.entity_id
_entity_poly.type
_entity_poly.pdbx_seq_one_letter_code
_entity_poly.pdbx_strand_id
1 'polypeptide(L)'
;MKPHPPTTRLSRFKGDVSVSATSDSPIANMIYEARCEITSQSCSVPLHLNMSSDGAILALPGMGGYKDRCPVLRYYLLDEETDDGLNPRRINVGLTDIAFHSGIDASRKLVFVADRKRIKSYTWGIPMDDGHLRTLPTHTTDSSS
;
A
#
# COMPACT_ATOMS: atom_id res chain seq x y z
N MET A 1 9.63 -18.53 27.06
CA MET A 1 9.36 -17.69 25.87
C MET A 1 8.75 -16.38 26.34
N LYS A 2 9.49 -15.26 26.24
CA LYS A 2 9.00 -13.94 26.65
C LYS A 2 8.56 -13.20 25.40
N PRO A 3 7.29 -12.75 25.28
CA PRO A 3 6.85 -11.99 24.12
C PRO A 3 7.69 -10.72 23.94
N HIS A 4 7.95 -10.35 22.68
CA HIS A 4 8.69 -9.13 22.38
C HIS A 4 7.86 -7.91 22.85
N PRO A 5 8.46 -6.83 23.38
CA PRO A 5 7.72 -5.68 23.94
C PRO A 5 6.53 -5.10 23.12
N PRO A 6 6.53 -5.09 21.77
CA PRO A 6 5.45 -4.66 20.88
C PRO A 6 4.39 -5.73 20.57
N THR A 7 4.44 -6.94 21.14
CA THR A 7 3.38 -7.92 20.90
C THR A 7 2.07 -7.45 21.51
N THR A 8 1.01 -7.37 20.71
CA THR A 8 -0.33 -6.96 21.16
C THR A 8 -1.04 -8.10 21.90
N ARG A 9 -2.09 -7.76 22.67
CA ARG A 9 -2.92 -8.71 23.44
C ARG A 9 -3.66 -9.76 22.58
N LEU A 10 -3.69 -9.59 21.26
CA LEU A 10 -4.32 -10.53 20.33
C LEU A 10 -3.35 -11.60 19.80
N SER A 11 -2.06 -11.50 20.10
CA SER A 11 -1.05 -12.48 19.69
C SER A 11 -1.27 -13.80 20.43
N ARG A 12 -1.70 -14.84 19.71
CA ARG A 12 -1.87 -16.20 20.26
C ARG A 12 -0.63 -17.03 19.96
N PHE A 13 0.17 -17.32 20.99
CA PHE A 13 1.28 -18.26 20.89
C PHE A 13 0.82 -19.65 21.32
N LYS A 14 1.02 -20.66 20.47
CA LYS A 14 0.74 -22.06 20.82
C LYS A 14 1.95 -22.61 21.57
N GLY A 15 1.77 -23.01 22.82
CA GLY A 15 2.85 -23.42 23.73
C GLY A 15 3.62 -24.69 23.30
N ASP A 16 2.99 -25.57 22.52
CA ASP A 16 3.52 -26.90 22.19
C ASP A 16 4.09 -27.00 20.76
N VAL A 17 4.52 -25.88 20.17
CA VAL A 17 5.17 -25.91 18.85
C VAL A 17 6.68 -25.94 19.03
N SER A 18 7.30 -27.06 18.68
CA SER A 18 8.76 -27.15 18.55
C SER A 18 9.20 -26.33 17.33
N VAL A 19 10.00 -25.30 17.58
CA VAL A 19 10.46 -24.36 16.56
C VAL A 19 11.75 -24.91 15.97
N SER A 20 11.78 -25.13 14.66
CA SER A 20 12.97 -25.59 13.93
C SER A 20 13.90 -24.46 13.49
N ALA A 21 13.46 -23.20 13.62
CA ALA A 21 14.27 -22.03 13.30
C ALA A 21 15.41 -21.88 14.31
N THR A 22 16.63 -21.85 13.80
CA THR A 22 17.87 -21.63 14.54
C THR A 22 18.58 -20.37 14.03
N SER A 23 19.57 -19.84 14.75
CA SER A 23 20.40 -18.71 14.32
C SER A 23 20.99 -18.86 12.91
N ASP A 24 21.18 -20.11 12.47
CA ASP A 24 21.82 -20.46 11.21
C ASP A 24 20.83 -20.47 10.04
N SER A 25 19.54 -20.23 10.31
CA SER A 25 18.45 -20.20 9.34
C SER A 25 17.72 -18.83 9.34
N PRO A 26 18.33 -17.77 8.79
CA PRO A 26 17.80 -16.40 8.88
C PRO A 26 16.42 -16.23 8.25
N ILE A 27 16.11 -16.93 7.16
CA ILE A 27 14.77 -16.91 6.55
C ILE A 27 13.74 -17.59 7.45
N ALA A 28 14.10 -18.72 8.07
CA ALA A 28 13.20 -19.40 9.00
C ALA A 28 12.97 -18.57 10.26
N ASN A 29 13.98 -17.85 10.76
CA ASN A 29 13.81 -16.88 11.84
C ASN A 29 12.91 -15.72 11.43
N MET A 30 13.07 -15.18 10.22
CA MET A 30 12.20 -14.11 9.72
C MET A 30 10.74 -14.54 9.66
N ILE A 31 10.45 -15.76 9.21
CA ILE A 31 9.10 -16.32 9.18
C ILE A 31 8.60 -16.64 10.60
N TYR A 32 9.46 -17.18 11.45
CA TYR A 32 9.11 -17.53 12.82
C TYR A 32 8.82 -16.29 13.68
N GLU A 33 9.58 -15.23 13.48
CA GLU A 33 9.38 -13.93 14.13
C GLU A 33 8.32 -13.09 13.41
N ALA A 34 7.83 -13.52 12.24
CA ALA A 34 6.92 -12.74 11.42
C ALA A 34 5.72 -12.31 12.27
N ARG A 35 5.68 -11.02 12.58
CA ARG A 35 4.60 -10.40 13.34
C ARG A 35 3.50 -10.08 12.36
N CYS A 36 2.30 -10.54 12.67
CA CYS A 36 1.11 -10.12 11.96
C CYS A 36 0.48 -8.98 12.75
N GLU A 37 0.48 -7.80 12.16
CA GLU A 37 -0.43 -6.73 12.55
C GLU A 37 -1.69 -6.83 11.70
N ILE A 38 -2.86 -6.65 12.33
CA ILE A 38 -4.15 -6.63 11.66
C ILE A 38 -4.76 -5.26 11.89
N THR A 39 -4.83 -4.48 10.83
CA THR A 39 -5.58 -3.22 10.81
C THR A 39 -6.86 -3.40 10.01
N SER A 40 -7.94 -2.77 10.45
CA SER A 40 -9.20 -2.74 9.71
C SER A 40 -9.62 -1.30 9.49
N GLN A 41 -9.70 -0.89 8.22
CA GLN A 41 -10.12 0.45 7.83
C GLN A 41 -11.15 0.38 6.72
N SER A 42 -12.09 1.34 6.71
CA SER A 42 -13.04 1.46 5.62
C SER A 42 -12.34 1.95 4.35
N CYS A 43 -12.68 1.36 3.20
CA CYS A 43 -12.18 1.83 1.91
C CYS A 43 -13.21 1.88 0.80
N SER A 44 -12.91 2.73 -0.19
CA SER A 44 -13.56 2.75 -1.49
C SER A 44 -13.40 1.40 -2.17
N VAL A 45 -14.37 0.99 -2.99
CA VAL A 45 -14.42 -0.33 -3.64
C VAL A 45 -13.09 -0.61 -4.37
N PRO A 46 -12.20 -1.45 -3.81
CA PRO A 46 -10.90 -1.71 -4.40
C PRO A 46 -11.07 -2.67 -5.57
N LEU A 47 -10.36 -2.41 -6.66
CA LEU A 47 -10.35 -3.31 -7.83
C LEU A 47 -9.15 -4.24 -7.81
N HIS A 48 -7.98 -3.68 -7.46
CA HIS A 48 -6.72 -4.39 -7.38
C HIS A 48 -5.90 -3.89 -6.20
N LEU A 49 -4.97 -4.72 -5.76
CA LEU A 49 -3.95 -4.41 -4.76
C LEU A 49 -2.59 -4.61 -5.43
N ASN A 50 -1.77 -3.58 -5.44
CA ASN A 50 -0.42 -3.63 -6.00
C ASN A 50 0.56 -3.15 -4.94
N MET A 51 1.58 -3.95 -4.67
CA MET A 51 2.65 -3.61 -3.75
C MET A 51 3.93 -3.39 -4.55
N SER A 52 4.74 -2.41 -4.17
CA SER A 52 6.06 -2.25 -4.74
C SER A 52 6.96 -3.43 -4.40
N SER A 53 7.94 -3.70 -5.27
CA SER A 53 8.90 -4.80 -5.07
C SER A 53 9.77 -4.63 -3.83
N ASP A 54 9.95 -3.38 -3.38
CA ASP A 54 10.68 -3.03 -2.14
C ASP A 54 9.77 -2.98 -0.90
N GLY A 55 8.46 -3.20 -1.07
CA GLY A 55 7.49 -3.14 0.03
C GLY A 55 7.22 -1.74 0.58
N ALA A 56 7.75 -0.66 -0.03
CA ALA A 56 7.57 0.70 0.49
C ALA A 56 6.14 1.24 0.33
N ILE A 57 5.40 0.81 -0.70
CA ILE A 57 4.05 1.30 -1.01
C ILE A 57 3.08 0.18 -1.36
N LEU A 58 1.86 0.30 -0.84
CA LEU A 58 0.70 -0.48 -1.25
C LEU A 58 -0.31 0.45 -1.94
N ALA A 59 -0.60 0.21 -3.22
CA ALA A 59 -1.54 0.96 -4.04
C ALA A 59 -2.82 0.17 -4.31
N LEU A 60 -3.95 0.84 -4.18
CA LEU A 60 -5.30 0.31 -4.33
C LEU A 60 -6.08 1.23 -5.29
N PRO A 61 -6.03 0.99 -6.62
CA PRO A 61 -7.00 1.59 -7.51
C PRO A 61 -8.41 1.11 -7.14
N GLY A 62 -9.38 2.01 -7.25
CA GLY A 62 -10.75 1.69 -6.93
C GLY A 62 -11.75 2.72 -7.43
N MET A 63 -12.97 2.52 -6.95
CA MET A 63 -14.13 3.31 -7.29
C MET A 63 -14.63 4.05 -6.06
N GLY A 64 -14.87 5.36 -6.20
CA GLY A 64 -15.45 6.17 -5.13
C GLY A 64 -16.29 7.32 -5.67
N GLY A 65 -16.53 8.33 -4.82
CA GLY A 65 -17.40 9.45 -5.19
C GLY A 65 -18.87 9.05 -5.22
N TYR A 66 -19.72 9.85 -5.88
CA TYR A 66 -21.15 9.57 -5.94
C TYR A 66 -21.42 8.31 -6.78
N LYS A 67 -22.07 7.32 -6.18
CA LYS A 67 -22.39 6.01 -6.80
C LYS A 67 -21.17 5.28 -7.38
N ASP A 68 -20.00 5.48 -6.77
CA ASP A 68 -18.76 4.81 -7.14
C ASP A 68 -18.33 5.07 -8.61
N ARG A 69 -18.60 6.28 -9.12
CA ARG A 69 -18.28 6.66 -10.51
C ARG A 69 -17.02 7.51 -10.67
N CYS A 70 -16.32 7.79 -9.58
CA CYS A 70 -15.07 8.54 -9.62
C CYS A 70 -13.89 7.56 -9.49
N PRO A 71 -12.92 7.59 -10.41
CA PRO A 71 -11.71 6.79 -10.29
C PRO A 71 -10.85 7.35 -9.14
N VAL A 72 -10.53 6.48 -8.19
CA VAL A 72 -9.72 6.84 -7.03
C VAL A 72 -8.49 5.95 -6.96
N LEU A 73 -7.38 6.53 -6.53
CA LEU A 73 -6.22 5.80 -6.06
C LEU A 73 -6.13 6.00 -4.55
N ARG A 74 -6.27 4.92 -3.80
CA ARG A 74 -5.87 4.87 -2.40
C ARG A 74 -4.51 4.22 -2.31
N TYR A 75 -3.63 4.70 -1.44
CA TYR A 75 -2.35 4.03 -1.21
C TYR A 75 -1.86 4.25 0.23
N TYR A 76 -0.91 3.42 0.63
CA TYR A 76 -0.28 3.41 1.95
C TYR A 76 1.23 3.41 1.76
N LEU A 77 1.95 4.23 2.52
CA LEU A 77 3.39 4.11 2.65
C LEU A 77 3.65 3.22 3.87
N LEU A 78 4.21 2.04 3.65
CA LEU A 78 4.27 1.00 4.69
C LEU A 78 5.34 1.29 5.75
N ASP A 79 6.27 2.20 5.45
CA ASP A 79 7.26 2.70 6.41
C ASP A 79 6.75 3.91 7.22
N GLU A 80 5.57 4.46 6.89
CA GLU A 80 4.93 5.55 7.63
C GLU A 80 3.81 4.99 8.51
N GLU A 81 4.19 4.44 9.65
CA GLU A 81 3.24 4.03 10.68
C GLU A 81 2.99 5.19 11.65
N THR A 82 1.72 5.47 11.94
CA THR A 82 1.33 6.39 13.02
C THR A 82 0.85 5.60 14.23
N ASP A 83 0.61 6.26 15.36
CA ASP A 83 0.03 5.60 16.55
C ASP A 83 -1.33 4.91 16.26
N ASP A 84 -2.01 5.32 15.17
CA ASP A 84 -3.28 4.76 14.69
C ASP A 84 -3.11 3.70 13.58
N GLY A 85 -1.87 3.26 13.32
CA GLY A 85 -1.50 2.28 12.31
C GLY A 85 -1.20 2.91 10.93
N LEU A 86 -1.50 2.16 9.86
CA LEU A 86 -1.24 2.61 8.49
C LEU A 86 -2.10 3.82 8.12
N ASN A 87 -1.48 4.91 7.69
CA ASN A 87 -2.19 6.13 7.29
C ASN A 87 -2.55 6.11 5.79
N PRO A 88 -3.84 5.96 5.43
CA PRO A 88 -4.25 5.94 4.04
C PRO A 88 -4.19 7.30 3.38
N ARG A 89 -3.72 7.33 2.14
CA ARG A 89 -3.75 8.51 1.29
C ARG A 89 -4.66 8.26 0.09
N ARG A 90 -5.43 9.28 -0.32
CA ARG A 90 -6.42 9.16 -1.38
C ARG A 90 -6.29 10.28 -2.41
N ILE A 91 -6.41 9.91 -3.67
CA ILE A 91 -6.35 10.83 -4.81
C ILE A 91 -7.49 10.51 -5.77
N ASN A 92 -8.17 11.54 -6.24
CA ASN A 92 -9.05 11.43 -7.40
C ASN A 92 -8.16 11.51 -8.65
N VAL A 93 -8.04 10.42 -9.40
CA VAL A 93 -7.03 10.33 -10.48
C VAL A 93 -7.50 11.02 -11.77
N GLY A 94 -8.77 11.46 -11.82
CA GLY A 94 -9.30 12.23 -12.94
C GLY A 94 -9.16 11.50 -14.29
N LEU A 95 -9.28 10.17 -14.27
CA LEU A 95 -9.51 9.37 -15.46
C LEU A 95 -10.95 9.59 -15.95
N THR A 96 -11.23 9.23 -17.20
CA THR A 96 -12.57 9.39 -17.80
C THR A 96 -13.53 8.29 -17.39
N ASP A 97 -12.98 7.16 -17.00
CA ASP A 97 -13.70 6.01 -16.47
C ASP A 97 -12.95 5.50 -15.22
N ILE A 98 -13.40 4.38 -14.68
CA ILE A 98 -12.79 3.72 -13.52
C ILE A 98 -11.34 3.30 -13.82
N ALA A 99 -10.48 3.34 -12.79
CA ALA A 99 -9.09 2.90 -12.86
C ALA A 99 -9.00 1.36 -12.86
N PHE A 100 -9.21 0.73 -14.02
CA PHE A 100 -9.16 -0.73 -14.18
C PHE A 100 -7.78 -1.33 -13.98
N HIS A 101 -6.71 -0.58 -14.28
CA HIS A 101 -5.35 -1.09 -14.21
C HIS A 101 -4.47 -0.17 -13.38
N SER A 102 -3.47 -0.76 -12.73
CA SER A 102 -2.38 0.01 -12.13
C SER A 102 -1.08 -0.78 -12.14
N GLY A 103 0.03 -0.06 -12.01
CA GLY A 103 1.38 -0.60 -11.92
C GLY A 103 2.26 0.34 -11.10
N ILE A 104 3.37 -0.19 -10.59
CA ILE A 104 4.26 0.53 -9.69
C ILE A 104 5.69 0.43 -10.22
N ASP A 105 6.34 1.58 -10.40
CA ASP A 105 7.78 1.70 -10.62
C ASP A 105 8.41 2.23 -9.33
N ALA A 106 8.89 1.31 -8.50
CA ALA A 106 9.55 1.60 -7.22
C ALA A 106 10.79 2.47 -7.39
N SER A 107 11.59 2.18 -8.43
CA SER A 107 12.85 2.89 -8.69
C SER A 107 12.65 4.39 -8.94
N ARG A 108 11.54 4.74 -9.60
CA ARG A 108 11.18 6.14 -9.89
C ARG A 108 10.12 6.71 -8.94
N LYS A 109 9.69 5.93 -7.95
CA LYS A 109 8.58 6.25 -7.06
C LYS A 109 7.30 6.67 -7.80
N LEU A 110 6.91 5.95 -8.85
CA LEU A 110 5.73 6.24 -9.67
C LEU A 110 4.65 5.16 -9.60
N VAL A 111 3.42 5.56 -9.26
CA VAL A 111 2.23 4.72 -9.45
C VAL A 111 1.56 5.11 -10.76
N PHE A 112 1.35 4.14 -11.63
CA PHE A 112 0.55 4.28 -12.84
C PHE A 112 -0.86 3.77 -12.57
N VAL A 113 -1.85 4.52 -13.04
CA VAL A 113 -3.26 4.10 -13.06
C VAL A 113 -3.82 4.33 -14.44
N ALA A 114 -4.65 3.42 -14.91
CA ALA A 114 -5.21 3.49 -16.24
C ALA A 114 -6.67 3.12 -16.28
N ASP A 115 -7.39 3.81 -17.16
CA ASP A 115 -8.69 3.38 -17.65
C ASP A 115 -8.52 2.79 -19.07
N ARG A 116 -9.61 2.63 -19.82
CA ARG A 116 -9.58 2.06 -21.17
C ARG A 116 -8.87 2.94 -22.20
N LYS A 117 -8.70 4.23 -21.93
CA LYS A 117 -8.23 5.24 -22.90
C LYS A 117 -6.98 5.97 -22.46
N ARG A 118 -6.75 6.07 -21.14
CA ARG A 118 -5.76 6.96 -20.54
C ARG A 118 -4.94 6.24 -19.50
N ILE A 119 -3.66 6.56 -19.47
CA ILE A 119 -2.73 6.21 -18.41
C ILE A 119 -2.27 7.50 -17.74
N LYS A 120 -2.26 7.52 -16.41
CA LYS A 120 -1.72 8.61 -15.60
C LYS A 120 -0.69 8.09 -14.63
N SER A 121 0.36 8.86 -14.40
CA SER A 121 1.39 8.54 -13.42
C SER A 121 1.39 9.54 -12.26
N TYR A 122 1.74 9.04 -11.09
CA TYR A 122 1.72 9.77 -9.83
C TYR A 122 2.98 9.47 -9.03
N THR A 123 3.76 10.48 -8.67
CA THR A 123 4.93 10.29 -7.80
C THR A 123 4.52 10.15 -6.34
N TRP A 124 5.08 9.21 -5.58
CA TRP A 124 4.87 9.15 -4.12
C TRP A 124 6.12 9.55 -3.34
N GLY A 125 5.93 9.86 -2.06
CA GLY A 125 7.04 10.04 -1.13
C GLY A 125 7.89 11.30 -1.38
N ILE A 126 7.34 12.33 -2.04
CA ILE A 126 8.03 13.62 -2.24
C ILE A 126 7.84 14.47 -0.98
N PRO A 127 8.92 14.82 -0.26
CA PRO A 127 8.84 15.72 0.90
C PRO A 127 8.39 17.11 0.46
N MET A 128 7.48 17.71 1.23
CA MET A 128 7.11 19.11 1.14
C MET A 128 7.72 19.89 2.30
N ASP A 129 7.73 21.23 2.19
CA ASP A 129 8.30 22.13 3.21
C ASP A 129 7.59 22.02 4.58
N ASP A 130 6.36 21.51 4.60
CA ASP A 130 5.56 21.24 5.81
C ASP A 130 5.83 19.86 6.43
N GLY A 131 6.77 19.08 5.87
CA GLY A 131 7.12 17.73 6.33
C GLY A 131 6.17 16.63 5.86
N HIS A 132 5.08 16.96 5.15
CA HIS A 132 4.18 15.96 4.60
C HIS A 132 4.68 15.43 3.25
N LEU A 133 4.61 14.11 3.03
CA LEU A 133 4.87 13.57 1.70
C LEU A 133 3.64 13.75 0.81
N ARG A 134 3.80 14.28 -0.39
CA ARG A 134 2.68 14.50 -1.31
C ARG A 134 2.77 13.59 -2.53
N THR A 135 1.59 13.28 -3.08
CA THR A 135 1.51 12.72 -4.43
C THR A 135 1.21 13.79 -5.44
N LEU A 136 2.00 13.81 -6.52
CA LEU A 136 1.85 14.77 -7.60
C LEU A 136 1.59 14.03 -8.91
N PRO A 137 0.63 14.50 -9.73
CA PRO A 137 0.48 14.00 -11.09
C PRO A 137 1.73 14.36 -11.89
N THR A 138 2.25 13.41 -12.68
CA THR A 138 3.48 13.60 -13.45
C THR A 138 3.20 13.61 -14.94
N HIS A 139 2.54 12.57 -15.46
CA HIS A 139 2.31 12.40 -16.89
C HIS A 139 0.89 11.92 -17.16
N THR A 140 0.37 12.25 -18.34
CA THR A 140 -0.88 11.70 -18.90
C THR A 140 -0.62 11.28 -20.33
N THR A 141 -1.00 10.06 -20.68
CA THR A 141 -0.98 9.53 -22.04
C THR A 141 -2.40 9.15 -22.43
N ASP A 142 -2.84 9.56 -23.63
CA ASP A 142 -4.17 9.25 -24.18
C ASP A 142 -4.01 8.49 -25.50
N SER A 143 -4.86 7.47 -25.69
CA SER A 143 -4.91 6.64 -26.90
C SER A 143 -5.45 7.36 -28.15
N SER A 144 -6.06 8.53 -28.02
CA SER A 144 -6.64 9.29 -29.15
C SER A 144 -5.60 10.11 -29.93
N SER A 145 -4.41 9.56 -30.16
CA SER A 145 -3.35 10.16 -31.00
C SER A 145 -3.66 10.03 -32.49
#